data_AF-A0A2E6WP53-F1
#
_entry.id   AF-A0A2E6WP53-F1
#
_cell.length_a   1.000
_cell.length_b   1.000
_cell.length_c   1.000
_cell.angle_alpha   90.00
_cell.angle_beta   90.00
_cell.angle_gamma   90.00
#
_symmetry.space_group_name_H-M   'P 1'
#
loop_
_entity.id
_entity.type
_entity.pdbx_description
1 polymer ?
#
loop_
_entity_poly.entity_id
_entity_poly.type
_entity_poly.pdbx_seq_one_letter_code
_entity_poly.pdbx_strand_id
1 'polypeptide(L)'
;MTPIPTPSSARPGVRTMAYAGLVTGGWAGLVCLVLYGIARLFGVPMEVDTMDGVAVVPWFLVLLIPVMSGVIGAIAALLLRGRRHAGRIVLWVGTVLAVTSLSLSLLPPGATDLSTKIWLSAMYLVTWLFIVPQVARIVGDSEPGRHAEREVILT
;
A
#
# COMPACT_ATOMS: atom_id res chain seq x y z
N MET A 1 -22.08 1.43 -3.04
CA MET A 1 -21.74 1.09 -4.43
C MET A 1 -22.39 2.14 -5.32
N THR A 2 -21.64 2.83 -6.16
CA THR A 2 -22.23 3.76 -7.13
C THR A 2 -22.92 2.93 -8.22
N PRO A 3 -24.18 3.22 -8.58
CA PRO A 3 -24.99 2.39 -9.49
C PRO A 3 -24.59 2.51 -10.96
N ILE A 4 -23.42 3.11 -11.25
CA ILE A 4 -22.94 3.41 -12.60
C ILE A 4 -21.64 2.64 -12.80
N PRO A 5 -21.57 1.69 -13.75
CA PRO A 5 -20.34 0.99 -14.11
C PRO A 5 -19.31 1.97 -14.70
N THR A 6 -18.03 1.69 -14.50
CA THR A 6 -16.94 2.56 -14.98
C THR A 6 -16.91 2.62 -16.51
N PRO A 7 -16.69 3.80 -17.11
CA PRO A 7 -16.61 3.90 -18.57
C PRO A 7 -15.39 3.15 -19.10
N SER A 8 -15.49 2.54 -20.29
CA SER A 8 -14.39 1.79 -20.92
C SER A 8 -13.12 2.64 -21.18
N SER A 9 -13.28 3.95 -21.35
CA SER A 9 -12.18 4.92 -21.42
C SER A 9 -11.40 5.08 -20.10
N ALA A 10 -12.01 4.70 -18.97
CA ALA A 10 -11.37 4.70 -17.65
C ALA A 10 -10.60 3.41 -17.34
N ARG A 11 -10.37 2.53 -18.33
CA ARG A 11 -9.51 1.36 -18.12
C ARG A 11 -8.11 1.82 -17.67
N PRO A 12 -7.61 1.35 -16.52
CA PRO A 12 -6.43 1.92 -15.90
C PRO A 12 -5.17 1.68 -16.75
N GLY A 13 -4.55 2.77 -17.21
CA GLY A 13 -3.25 2.76 -17.86
C GLY A 13 -2.09 2.82 -16.86
N VAL A 14 -0.85 2.66 -17.36
CA VAL A 14 0.37 2.71 -16.53
C VAL A 14 0.48 4.03 -15.77
N ARG A 15 0.26 5.16 -16.44
CA ARG A 15 0.31 6.50 -15.82
C ARG A 15 -0.73 6.67 -14.71
N THR A 16 -1.96 6.20 -14.95
CA THR A 16 -3.05 6.29 -13.98
C THR A 16 -2.77 5.44 -12.74
N MET A 17 -2.24 4.23 -12.92
CA MET A 17 -1.85 3.37 -11.80
C MET A 17 -0.65 3.93 -11.03
N ALA A 18 0.37 4.42 -11.72
CA ALA A 18 1.52 5.03 -11.06
C ALA A 18 1.10 6.26 -10.24
N TYR A 19 0.21 7.10 -10.79
CA TYR A 19 -0.36 8.23 -10.06
C TYR A 19 -1.20 7.79 -8.85
N ALA A 20 -2.08 6.79 -9.03
CA ALA A 20 -2.87 6.26 -7.91
C ALA A 20 -1.97 5.66 -6.81
N GLY A 21 -0.94 4.91 -7.19
CA GLY A 21 0.06 4.37 -6.27
C GLY A 21 0.84 5.46 -5.54
N LEU A 22 1.21 6.54 -6.25
CA LEU A 22 1.89 7.69 -5.67
C LEU A 22 1.00 8.41 -4.66
N VAL A 23 -0.25 8.67 -4.99
CA VAL A 23 -1.20 9.38 -4.10
C VAL A 23 -1.48 8.54 -2.86
N THR A 24 -1.81 7.26 -3.03
CA THR A 24 -2.13 6.35 -1.91
C THR A 24 -0.92 6.08 -1.02
N GLY A 25 0.23 5.79 -1.63
CA GLY A 25 1.49 5.62 -0.92
C GLY A 25 1.98 6.91 -0.26
N GLY A 26 1.74 8.06 -0.88
CA GLY A 26 2.05 9.38 -0.32
C GLY A 26 1.24 9.68 0.93
N TRP A 27 -0.08 9.49 0.89
CA TRP A 27 -0.93 9.64 2.08
C TRP A 27 -0.55 8.65 3.18
N ALA A 28 -0.30 7.38 2.83
CA ALA A 28 0.19 6.39 3.79
C ALA A 28 1.50 6.83 4.44
N GLY A 29 2.47 7.30 3.63
CA GLY A 29 3.76 7.78 4.10
C GLY A 29 3.66 9.00 5.02
N LEU A 30 2.76 9.95 4.72
CA LEU A 30 2.51 11.09 5.59
C LEU A 30 1.93 10.66 6.94
N VAL A 31 0.96 9.75 6.94
CA VAL A 31 0.39 9.21 8.19
C VAL A 31 1.47 8.46 8.98
N CYS A 32 2.29 7.62 8.33
CA CYS A 32 3.40 6.92 8.97
C CYS A 32 4.44 7.89 9.56
N LEU A 33 4.74 8.99 8.86
CA LEU A 33 5.65 10.02 9.36
C LEU A 33 5.11 10.71 10.62
N VAL A 34 3.80 11.01 10.64
CA VAL A 34 3.13 11.54 11.83
C VAL A 34 3.20 10.55 12.99
N LEU A 35 2.92 9.27 12.75
CA LEU A 35 3.05 8.22 13.77
C LEU A 35 4.49 8.09 14.29
N TYR A 36 5.48 8.23 13.40
CA TYR A 36 6.89 8.18 13.78
C TYR A 36 7.26 9.36 14.67
N GLY A 37 6.82 10.56 14.31
CA GLY A 37 6.98 11.76 15.14
C GLY A 37 6.34 11.57 16.52
N ILE A 38 5.11 11.08 16.57
CA ILE A 38 4.41 10.80 17.84
C ILE A 38 5.22 9.83 18.69
N ALA A 39 5.63 8.69 18.13
CA ALA A 39 6.38 7.70 18.89
C ALA A 39 7.70 8.25 19.45
N ARG A 40 8.44 9.03 18.65
CA ARG A 40 9.68 9.67 19.08
C ARG A 40 9.42 10.71 20.17
N LEU A 41 8.31 11.46 20.10
CA LEU A 41 7.90 12.40 21.15
C LEU A 41 7.57 11.69 22.48
N PHE A 42 7.05 10.46 22.40
CA PHE A 42 6.83 9.59 23.56
C PHE A 42 8.07 8.80 24.00
N GLY A 43 9.25 9.13 23.47
CA GLY A 43 10.53 8.53 23.90
C GLY A 43 10.80 7.14 23.34
N VAL A 44 10.07 6.69 22.31
CA VAL A 44 10.34 5.40 21.65
C VAL A 44 11.62 5.54 20.80
N PRO A 45 12.64 4.67 21.00
CA PRO A 45 13.93 4.83 20.35
C PRO A 45 13.85 4.66 18.83
N MET A 46 12.88 3.89 18.32
CA MET A 46 12.76 3.59 16.88
C MET A 46 14.02 2.93 16.32
N GLU A 47 14.62 2.05 17.10
CA GLU A 47 15.81 1.30 16.76
C GLU A 47 15.45 -0.10 16.28
N VAL A 48 16.12 -0.56 15.23
CA VAL A 48 16.00 -1.91 14.69
C VAL A 48 17.36 -2.58 14.70
N ASP A 49 17.36 -3.86 15.02
CA ASP A 49 18.54 -4.70 14.99
C ASP A 49 18.86 -5.08 13.54
N THR A 50 20.07 -4.78 13.08
CA THR A 50 20.55 -5.04 11.72
C THR A 50 21.79 -5.93 11.77
N MET A 51 22.23 -6.45 10.62
CA MET A 51 23.47 -7.27 10.58
C MET A 51 24.71 -6.52 11.08
N ASP A 52 24.70 -5.18 10.97
CA ASP A 52 25.78 -4.30 11.39
C ASP A 52 25.59 -3.73 12.82
N GLY A 53 24.56 -4.21 13.54
CA GLY A 53 24.20 -3.77 14.89
C GLY A 53 22.90 -2.97 14.95
N VAL A 54 22.71 -2.21 16.02
CA VAL A 54 21.48 -1.43 16.25
C VAL A 54 21.50 -0.13 15.46
N ALA A 55 20.46 0.11 14.66
CA ALA A 55 20.31 1.31 13.85
C ALA A 55 18.96 1.99 14.10
N VAL A 56 18.97 3.32 14.21
CA VAL A 56 17.74 4.12 14.28
C VAL A 56 17.10 4.16 12.90
N VAL A 57 15.79 3.85 12.82
CA VAL A 57 15.00 3.96 11.58
C VAL A 57 14.98 5.42 11.14
N PRO A 58 15.54 5.77 9.96
CA PRO A 58 15.51 7.13 9.45
C PRO A 58 14.09 7.58 9.10
N TRP A 59 13.72 8.81 9.49
CA TRP A 59 12.38 9.36 9.25
C TRP A 59 11.97 9.35 7.78
N PHE A 60 12.91 9.59 6.85
CA PHE A 60 12.62 9.65 5.42
C PHE A 60 12.31 8.26 4.85
N LEU A 61 12.81 7.17 5.44
CA LEU A 61 12.45 5.81 5.03
C LEU A 61 10.99 5.50 5.38
N VAL A 62 10.50 6.00 6.51
CA VAL A 62 9.10 5.85 6.93
C VAL A 62 8.13 6.52 5.96
N LEU A 63 8.58 7.58 5.27
CA LEU A 63 7.83 8.24 4.20
C LEU A 63 8.01 7.52 2.84
N LEU A 64 9.25 7.16 2.50
CA LEU A 64 9.61 6.63 1.18
C LEU A 64 9.08 5.21 0.96
N ILE A 65 9.13 4.34 1.97
CA ILE A 65 8.74 2.93 1.84
C ILE A 65 7.25 2.79 1.46
N PRO A 66 6.29 3.47 2.12
CA PRO A 66 4.89 3.43 1.69
C PRO A 66 4.67 3.97 0.27
N VAL A 67 5.37 5.04 -0.12
CA VAL A 67 5.30 5.59 -1.48
C VAL A 67 5.76 4.57 -2.51
N MET A 68 6.95 3.99 -2.31
CA MET A 68 7.51 2.99 -3.22
C MET A 68 6.63 1.74 -3.28
N SER A 69 6.12 1.28 -2.13
CA SER A 69 5.21 0.14 -2.06
C SER A 69 3.90 0.40 -2.81
N GLY A 70 3.35 1.62 -2.71
CA GLY A 70 2.14 2.02 -3.43
C GLY A 70 2.33 2.01 -4.94
N VAL A 71 3.43 2.60 -5.41
CA VAL A 71 3.76 2.64 -6.85
C VAL A 71 4.05 1.24 -7.40
N ILE A 72 4.92 0.46 -6.74
CA ILE A 72 5.27 -0.90 -7.16
C ILE A 72 4.02 -1.79 -7.16
N GLY A 73 3.23 -1.74 -6.08
CA GLY A 73 1.98 -2.51 -5.97
C GLY A 73 0.98 -2.16 -7.06
N ALA A 74 0.77 -0.87 -7.34
CA ALA A 74 -0.14 -0.41 -8.37
C ALA A 74 0.31 -0.83 -9.78
N ILE A 75 1.61 -0.75 -10.08
CA ILE A 75 2.17 -1.19 -11.37
C ILE A 75 2.09 -2.71 -11.50
N ALA A 76 2.48 -3.47 -10.46
CA ALA A 76 2.39 -4.93 -10.48
C ALA A 76 0.95 -5.42 -10.71
N ALA A 77 -0.03 -4.70 -10.17
CA ALA A 77 -1.44 -5.03 -10.33
C ALA A 77 -1.95 -4.90 -11.79
N LEU A 78 -1.22 -4.17 -12.67
CA LEU A 78 -1.53 -4.13 -14.11
C LEU A 78 -1.36 -5.49 -14.80
N LEU A 79 -0.56 -6.41 -14.25
CA LEU A 79 -0.43 -7.78 -14.77
C LEU A 79 -1.73 -8.58 -14.69
N LEU A 80 -2.68 -8.12 -13.87
CA LEU A 80 -4.00 -8.73 -13.69
C LEU A 80 -5.11 -7.98 -14.44
N ARG A 81 -4.78 -6.92 -15.17
CA ARG A 81 -5.76 -6.09 -15.90
C ARG A 81 -6.57 -6.96 -16.89
N GLY A 82 -7.89 -6.80 -16.88
CA GLY A 82 -8.80 -7.52 -17.78
C GLY A 82 -9.00 -9.00 -17.44
N ARG A 83 -8.36 -9.53 -16.37
CA ARG A 83 -8.64 -10.89 -15.89
C ARG A 83 -9.88 -10.91 -15.01
N ARG A 84 -10.56 -12.06 -14.95
CA ARG A 84 -11.66 -12.29 -14.01
C ARG A 84 -11.11 -12.27 -12.58
N HIS A 85 -11.85 -11.65 -11.66
CA HIS A 85 -11.51 -11.56 -10.23
C HIS A 85 -10.18 -10.84 -9.93
N ALA A 86 -9.68 -10.02 -10.84
CA ALA A 86 -8.43 -9.29 -10.68
C ALA A 86 -8.38 -8.49 -9.37
N GLY A 87 -9.47 -7.83 -8.98
CA GLY A 87 -9.52 -7.08 -7.71
C GLY A 87 -9.41 -7.99 -6.49
N ARG A 88 -10.04 -9.17 -6.51
CA ARG A 88 -9.94 -10.14 -5.41
C ARG A 88 -8.54 -10.74 -5.31
N ILE A 89 -7.88 -11.02 -6.44
CA ILE A 89 -6.52 -11.55 -6.47
C ILE A 89 -5.57 -10.52 -5.86
N VAL A 90 -5.62 -9.26 -6.28
CA VAL A 90 -4.78 -8.18 -5.72
C VAL A 90 -5.00 -8.05 -4.22
N LEU A 91 -6.25 -8.07 -3.77
CA LEU A 91 -6.59 -7.97 -2.35
C LEU A 91 -5.97 -9.12 -1.55
N TRP A 92 -6.17 -10.37 -1.97
CA TRP A 92 -5.68 -11.54 -1.23
C TRP A 92 -4.17 -11.67 -1.29
N VAL A 93 -3.57 -11.52 -2.47
CA VAL A 93 -2.10 -11.58 -2.63
C VAL A 93 -1.44 -10.46 -1.82
N GLY A 94 -1.96 -9.23 -1.91
CA GLY A 94 -1.46 -8.10 -1.13
C GLY A 94 -1.62 -8.31 0.38
N THR A 95 -2.73 -8.92 0.82
CA THR A 95 -2.96 -9.23 2.24
C THR A 95 -2.04 -10.34 2.74
N VAL A 96 -1.83 -11.41 1.95
CA VAL A 96 -0.90 -12.48 2.31
C VAL A 96 0.52 -11.94 2.40
N LEU A 97 0.98 -11.17 1.40
CA LEU A 97 2.28 -10.51 1.45
C LEU A 97 2.39 -9.60 2.68
N ALA A 98 1.31 -8.88 3.00
CA ALA A 98 1.27 -8.01 4.16
C ALA A 98 1.47 -8.78 5.47
N VAL A 99 0.67 -9.82 5.68
CA VAL A 99 0.75 -10.67 6.86
C VAL A 99 2.10 -11.36 6.96
N THR A 100 2.63 -11.91 5.87
CA THR A 100 3.94 -12.58 5.86
C THR A 100 5.07 -11.61 6.24
N SER A 101 5.10 -10.41 5.66
CA SER A 101 6.13 -9.42 5.98
C SER A 101 6.01 -8.92 7.42
N LEU A 102 4.80 -8.72 7.93
CA LEU A 102 4.57 -8.34 9.33
C LEU A 102 5.04 -9.45 10.27
N SER A 103 4.68 -10.71 10.00
CA SER A 103 5.11 -11.87 10.78
C SER A 103 6.64 -11.99 10.79
N LEU A 104 7.32 -11.78 9.65
CA LEU A 104 8.78 -11.79 9.58
C LEU A 104 9.40 -10.70 10.46
N SER A 105 8.81 -9.50 10.48
CA SER A 105 9.25 -8.40 11.35
C SER A 105 9.09 -8.73 12.85
N LEU A 106 8.24 -9.68 13.20
CA LEU A 106 8.01 -10.10 14.58
C LEU A 106 8.89 -11.29 15.01
N LEU A 107 9.60 -11.92 14.06
CA LEU A 107 10.21 -13.25 14.25
C LEU A 107 11.71 -13.37 14.55
N PRO A 108 12.50 -12.32 14.83
CA PRO A 108 13.80 -12.50 15.51
C PRO A 108 13.70 -12.26 17.03
N PRO A 109 14.38 -13.08 17.87
CA PRO A 109 14.63 -12.79 19.29
C PRO A 109 15.77 -11.76 19.45
N GLY A 110 15.80 -10.74 18.59
CA GLY A 110 16.74 -9.63 18.66
C GLY A 110 16.22 -8.53 19.61
N ALA A 111 17.15 -7.74 20.15
CA ALA A 111 16.94 -6.72 21.18
C ALA A 111 16.17 -5.47 20.70
N THR A 112 15.33 -5.61 19.65
CA THR A 112 14.41 -4.54 19.27
C THR A 112 13.29 -4.47 20.30
N ASP A 113 13.21 -3.32 20.97
CA ASP A 113 12.19 -3.06 21.98
C ASP A 113 10.78 -3.33 21.45
N LEU A 114 9.95 -3.91 22.33
CA LEU A 114 8.55 -4.19 22.01
C LEU A 114 7.78 -2.92 21.61
N SER A 115 8.14 -1.77 22.19
CA SER A 115 7.56 -0.47 21.83
C SER A 115 7.81 -0.13 20.37
N THR A 116 9.05 -0.25 19.89
CA THR A 116 9.40 -0.04 18.47
C THR A 116 8.65 -1.02 17.57
N LYS A 117 8.57 -2.31 17.95
CA LYS A 117 7.81 -3.32 17.18
C LYS A 117 6.34 -2.95 17.03
N ILE A 118 5.69 -2.47 18.10
CA ILE A 118 4.28 -2.06 18.08
C ILE A 118 4.08 -0.89 17.10
N TRP A 119 4.92 0.15 17.18
CA TRP A 119 4.80 1.31 16.32
C TRP A 119 5.08 1.00 14.84
N LEU A 120 6.10 0.21 14.54
CA LEU A 120 6.38 -0.24 13.19
C LEU A 120 5.25 -1.10 12.63
N SER A 121 4.67 -1.98 13.45
CA SER A 121 3.49 -2.78 13.08
C SER A 121 2.28 -1.89 12.77
N ALA A 122 2.04 -0.83 13.56
CA ALA A 122 0.96 0.11 13.31
C ALA A 122 1.14 0.86 11.97
N MET A 123 2.35 1.34 11.68
CA MET A 123 2.68 1.97 10.38
C MET A 123 2.49 0.99 9.22
N TYR A 124 2.84 -0.28 9.43
CA TYR A 124 2.65 -1.34 8.45
C TYR A 124 1.17 -1.55 8.13
N LEU A 125 0.32 -1.61 9.17
CA LEU A 125 -1.14 -1.74 9.02
C LEU A 125 -1.74 -0.54 8.30
N VAL A 126 -1.29 0.68 8.60
CA VAL A 126 -1.71 1.90 7.88
C VAL A 126 -1.34 1.80 6.40
N THR A 127 -0.10 1.39 6.10
CA THR A 127 0.39 1.23 4.73
C THR A 127 -0.46 0.23 3.96
N TRP A 128 -0.77 -0.91 4.57
CA TRP A 128 -1.67 -1.91 3.98
C TRP A 128 -3.07 -1.35 3.73
N LEU A 129 -3.68 -0.68 4.73
CA LEU A 129 -5.04 -0.16 4.67
C LEU A 129 -5.23 0.87 3.55
N PHE A 130 -4.24 1.73 3.34
CA PHE A 130 -4.28 2.76 2.31
C PHE A 130 -4.04 2.20 0.91
N ILE A 131 -3.11 1.26 0.76
CA ILE A 131 -2.64 0.83 -0.56
C ILE A 131 -3.47 -0.33 -1.09
N VAL A 132 -3.53 -1.45 -0.35
CA VAL A 132 -4.00 -2.73 -0.90
C VAL A 132 -5.48 -2.67 -1.32
N PRO A 133 -6.43 -2.20 -0.48
CA PRO A 133 -7.83 -2.10 -0.88
C PRO A 133 -8.06 -1.14 -2.05
N GLN A 134 -7.31 -0.03 -2.12
CA GLN A 134 -7.47 0.96 -3.17
C GLN A 134 -6.96 0.45 -4.52
N VAL A 135 -5.79 -0.18 -4.55
CA VAL A 135 -5.25 -0.80 -5.77
C VAL A 135 -6.15 -1.95 -6.24
N ALA A 136 -6.63 -2.79 -5.30
CA ALA A 136 -7.58 -3.87 -5.60
C ALA A 136 -8.87 -3.34 -6.23
N ARG A 137 -9.41 -2.23 -5.73
CA ARG A 137 -10.59 -1.58 -6.31
C ARG A 137 -10.33 -1.09 -7.72
N ILE A 138 -9.26 -0.34 -7.96
CA ILE A 138 -8.95 0.24 -9.28
C ILE A 138 -8.73 -0.84 -10.34
N VAL A 139 -8.02 -1.93 -9.99
CA VAL A 139 -7.86 -3.07 -10.91
C VAL A 139 -9.19 -3.82 -11.10
N GLY A 140 -9.98 -3.97 -10.05
CA GLY A 140 -11.30 -4.62 -10.11
C GLY A 140 -12.27 -3.92 -11.08
N ASP A 141 -12.15 -2.60 -11.24
CA ASP A 141 -12.94 -1.83 -12.22
C ASP A 141 -12.59 -2.18 -13.68
N SER A 142 -11.47 -2.87 -13.92
CA SER A 142 -11.07 -3.37 -15.24
C SER A 142 -11.61 -4.77 -15.59
N GLU A 143 -12.33 -5.42 -14.67
CA GLU A 143 -12.83 -6.79 -14.86
C GLU A 143 -13.87 -6.86 -16.01
N PRO A 144 -13.96 -8.00 -16.73
CA PRO A 144 -14.98 -8.21 -17.77
C PRO A 144 -16.41 -8.03 -17.21
N GLY A 145 -17.23 -7.21 -17.87
CA GLY A 145 -18.60 -6.93 -17.44
C GLY A 145 -18.75 -5.90 -16.31
N ARG A 146 -17.65 -5.32 -15.82
CA ARG A 146 -17.67 -4.22 -14.82
C ARG A 146 -17.49 -2.82 -15.39
N HIS A 147 -17.24 -2.73 -16.69
CA HIS A 147 -17.11 -1.47 -17.42
C HIS A 147 -18.17 -1.40 -18.53
N ALA A 148 -18.70 -0.19 -18.78
CA ALA A 148 -19.65 0.07 -19.86
C ALA A 148 -18.97 0.89 -20.96
N GLU A 149 -19.18 0.51 -22.22
CA GLU A 149 -18.88 1.39 -23.36
C GLU A 149 -19.93 2.50 -23.37
N ARG A 150 -19.52 3.72 -23.01
CA ARG A 150 -20.33 4.92 -23.22
C ARG A 150 -19.78 5.64 -24.42
N GLU A 151 -20.60 5.82 -25.45
CA GLU A 151 -20.31 6.75 -26.53
C GLU A 151 -20.18 8.14 -25.93
N VAL A 152 -19.02 8.78 -26.15
CA VAL A 152 -18.81 10.18 -25.78
C VAL A 152 -19.60 11.00 -26.81
N ILE A 153 -20.81 11.41 -26.44
CA ILE A 153 -21.58 12.35 -27.23
C ILE A 153 -20.88 13.71 -27.08
N LEU A 154 -20.09 14.08 -28.09
CA LEU A 154 -19.55 15.44 -28.22
C LEU A 154 -20.72 16.33 -28.69
N THR A 155 -21.45 16.92 -27.74
CA THR A 155 -22.37 18.04 -28.00
C THR A 155 -21.66 19.37 -27.85
#